data_AF-A0A3B4BCH3-F1
#
_entry.id   AF-A0A3B4BCH3-F1
#
_cell.length_a   1.000
_cell.length_b   1.000
_cell.length_c   1.000
_cell.angle_alpha   90.00
_cell.angle_beta   90.00
_cell.angle_gamma   90.00
#
_symmetry.space_group_name_H-M   'P 1'
#
loop_
_entity.id
_entity.type
_entity.pdbx_description
1 polymer ?
#
loop_
_entity_poly.entity_id
_entity_poly.type
_entity_poly.pdbx_seq_one_letter_code
_entity_poly.pdbx_strand_id
1 'polypeptide(L)'
;MPNFSGTWKMKSSENFDELLKALGVNAMLRKVAGAAASKPHVEIKQSGEHFYIKTSTTVRTTEISFTIGEEFTEETVDGRKCRSLATWETDNKIYCSQVLLSGTGPKTYWSRELRGDELQLVSDLARHILLIFAKVFYRTSSFYILFVFVNVQIIRCFIQ
;
A
#
# COMPACT_ATOMS: atom_id res chain seq x y z
N MET A 1 -4.92 -12.26 -17.73
CA MET A 1 -4.79 -11.09 -16.84
C MET A 1 -4.84 -11.52 -15.39
N PRO A 2 -3.96 -10.97 -14.54
CA PRO A 2 -3.96 -11.18 -13.10
C PRO A 2 -5.15 -10.44 -12.46
N ASN A 3 -5.60 -10.91 -11.30
CA ASN A 3 -6.66 -10.26 -10.52
C ASN A 3 -6.09 -9.70 -9.20
N PHE A 4 -5.78 -8.41 -9.19
CA PHE A 4 -5.33 -7.68 -8.01
C PHE A 4 -6.46 -7.38 -7.02
N SER A 5 -7.73 -7.59 -7.41
CA SER A 5 -8.88 -7.24 -6.58
C SER A 5 -8.88 -7.97 -5.24
N GLY A 6 -9.24 -7.22 -4.21
CA GLY A 6 -9.37 -7.71 -2.85
C GLY A 6 -8.81 -6.73 -1.82
N THR A 7 -8.80 -7.20 -0.59
CA THR A 7 -8.28 -6.48 0.56
C THR A 7 -6.91 -7.04 0.94
N TRP A 8 -5.98 -6.16 1.26
CA TRP A 8 -4.57 -6.45 1.48
C TRP A 8 -4.12 -5.81 2.79
N LYS A 9 -3.46 -6.58 3.66
CA LYS A 9 -2.88 -6.10 4.92
C LYS A 9 -1.37 -6.23 4.86
N MET A 10 -0.65 -5.20 5.32
CA MET A 10 0.81 -5.27 5.33
C MET A 10 1.31 -6.40 6.23
N LYS A 11 2.18 -7.25 5.67
CA LYS A 11 2.83 -8.39 6.30
C LYS A 11 4.24 -8.00 6.79
N SER A 12 4.98 -7.25 5.97
CA SER A 12 6.30 -6.71 6.29
C SER A 12 6.59 -5.42 5.51
N SER A 13 7.55 -4.65 6.01
CA SER A 13 8.05 -3.43 5.38
C SER A 13 9.55 -3.31 5.58
N GLU A 14 10.27 -2.98 4.51
CA GLU A 14 11.70 -2.71 4.51
C GLU A 14 11.95 -1.22 4.25
N ASN A 15 13.02 -0.66 4.82
CA ASN A 15 13.44 0.75 4.64
C ASN A 15 12.42 1.84 5.04
N PHE A 16 11.38 1.53 5.82
CA PHE A 16 10.33 2.50 6.19
C PHE A 16 10.81 3.67 7.07
N ASP A 17 11.81 3.50 7.96
CA ASP A 17 12.40 4.65 8.70
C ASP A 17 13.18 5.58 7.76
N GLU A 18 13.89 5.02 6.77
CA GLU A 18 14.64 5.80 5.78
C GLU A 18 13.69 6.56 4.83
N LEU A 19 12.52 6.01 4.50
CA LEU A 19 11.43 6.76 3.83
C LEU A 19 11.04 8.00 4.63
N LEU A 20 10.65 7.80 5.89
CA LEU A 20 10.17 8.90 6.74
C LEU A 20 11.28 9.94 6.96
N LYS A 21 12.55 9.52 7.05
CA LYS A 21 13.73 10.37 7.17
C LYS A 21 13.98 11.19 5.90
N ALA A 22 13.84 10.59 4.72
CA ALA A 22 13.94 11.28 3.44
C ALA A 22 12.77 12.28 3.23
N LEU A 23 11.58 11.96 3.75
CA LEU A 23 10.42 12.87 3.82
C LEU A 23 10.57 13.97 4.90
N GLY A 24 11.75 14.12 5.53
CA GLY A 24 12.02 15.16 6.51
C GLY A 24 11.38 14.95 7.89
N VAL A 25 10.80 13.79 8.17
CA VAL A 25 10.17 13.49 9.46
C VAL A 25 11.24 13.35 10.55
N ASN A 26 11.09 14.12 11.63
CA ASN A 26 12.04 14.11 12.75
C ASN A 26 12.05 12.75 13.48
N ALA A 27 13.18 12.39 14.08
CA ALA A 27 13.40 11.03 14.62
C ALA A 27 12.39 10.59 15.71
N MET A 28 11.81 11.53 16.47
CA MET A 28 10.77 11.23 17.45
C MET A 28 9.45 10.86 16.75
N LEU A 29 9.03 11.67 15.77
CA LEU A 29 7.87 11.37 14.94
C LEU A 29 8.07 10.10 14.10
N ARG A 30 9.29 9.77 13.66
CA ARG A 30 9.53 8.51 12.95
C ARG A 30 9.33 7.27 13.81
N LYS A 31 9.74 7.28 15.09
CA LYS A 31 9.44 6.18 16.01
C LYS A 31 7.94 5.99 16.20
N VAL A 32 7.18 7.08 16.32
CA VAL A 32 5.71 7.04 16.44
C VAL A 32 5.04 6.61 15.13
N ALA A 33 5.46 7.15 13.99
CA ALA A 33 4.95 6.80 12.68
C ALA A 33 5.30 5.36 12.27
N GLY A 34 6.48 4.87 12.62
CA GLY A 34 6.87 3.46 12.47
C GLY A 34 5.92 2.51 13.21
N ALA A 35 5.37 2.92 14.35
CA ALA A 35 4.34 2.17 15.08
C ALA A 35 2.91 2.42 14.53
N ALA A 36 2.55 3.67 14.21
CA ALA A 36 1.18 4.06 13.85
C ALA A 36 0.83 3.81 12.37
N ALA A 37 1.81 3.85 11.46
CA ALA A 37 1.71 3.46 10.06
C ALA A 37 2.25 2.05 9.80
N SER A 38 2.44 1.24 10.85
CA SER A 38 2.93 -0.16 10.78
C SER A 38 1.98 -1.13 10.07
N LYS A 39 0.74 -0.73 9.74
CA LYS A 39 -0.32 -1.60 9.21
C LYS A 39 -1.24 -0.87 8.21
N PRO A 40 -0.74 -0.35 7.08
CA PRO A 40 -1.59 0.15 6.02
C PRO A 40 -2.54 -0.94 5.54
N HIS A 41 -3.79 -0.55 5.32
CA HIS A 41 -4.85 -1.37 4.79
C HIS A 41 -5.11 -0.93 3.35
N VAL A 42 -4.95 -1.84 2.39
CA VAL A 42 -5.07 -1.54 0.97
C VAL A 42 -6.25 -2.32 0.40
N GLU A 43 -7.21 -1.62 -0.20
CA GLU A 43 -8.31 -2.19 -0.96
C GLU A 43 -8.08 -1.91 -2.44
N ILE A 44 -8.15 -2.94 -3.27
CA ILE A 44 -8.03 -2.83 -4.73
C ILE A 44 -9.32 -3.36 -5.36
N LYS A 45 -9.85 -2.59 -6.31
CA LYS A 45 -10.92 -3.01 -7.23
C LYS A 45 -10.36 -2.89 -8.64
N GLN A 46 -10.42 -3.98 -9.41
CA GLN A 46 -9.97 -4.03 -10.80
C GLN A 46 -11.14 -4.40 -11.70
N SER A 47 -11.34 -3.65 -12.78
CA SER A 47 -12.34 -3.90 -13.81
C SER A 47 -11.67 -3.80 -15.19
N GLY A 48 -11.16 -4.94 -15.68
CA GLY A 48 -10.30 -4.96 -16.86
C GLY A 48 -8.99 -4.22 -16.58
N GLU A 49 -8.74 -3.16 -17.35
CA GLU A 49 -7.60 -2.25 -17.22
C GLU A 49 -7.85 -1.07 -16.27
N HIS A 50 -9.08 -0.90 -15.75
CA HIS A 50 -9.39 0.14 -14.78
C HIS A 50 -9.11 -0.34 -13.36
N PHE A 51 -8.37 0.45 -12.59
CA PHE A 51 -8.02 0.19 -11.19
C PHE A 51 -8.52 1.32 -10.31
N TYR A 52 -9.14 0.94 -9.19
CA TYR A 52 -9.36 1.79 -8.03
C TYR A 52 -8.57 1.21 -6.86
N ILE A 53 -7.76 2.05 -6.21
CA ILE A 53 -6.90 1.67 -5.10
C ILE A 53 -7.11 2.64 -3.95
N LYS A 54 -7.55 2.10 -2.81
CA LYS A 54 -7.71 2.82 -1.55
C LYS A 54 -6.65 2.36 -0.56
N THR A 55 -5.86 3.28 -0.03
CA THR A 55 -4.83 3.01 0.98
C THR A 55 -5.18 3.77 2.25
N SER A 56 -5.61 3.05 3.27
CA SER A 56 -6.01 3.59 4.57
C SER A 56 -4.92 3.36 5.61
N THR A 57 -4.51 4.42 6.31
CA THR A 57 -3.63 4.36 7.48
C THR A 57 -4.30 5.06 8.67
N THR A 58 -3.74 4.89 9.86
CA THR A 58 -4.20 5.58 11.09
C THR A 58 -4.16 7.12 10.98
N VAL A 59 -3.37 7.67 10.04
CA VAL A 59 -3.12 9.11 9.90
C VAL A 59 -3.82 9.71 8.67
N ARG A 60 -3.83 8.99 7.54
CA ARG A 60 -4.37 9.45 6.26
C ARG A 60 -4.95 8.29 5.46
N THR A 61 -6.06 8.54 4.78
CA THR A 61 -6.59 7.67 3.72
C THR A 61 -6.35 8.36 2.38
N THR A 62 -5.84 7.62 1.40
CA THR A 62 -5.66 8.08 0.01
C THR A 62 -6.41 7.15 -0.94
N GLU A 63 -6.96 7.70 -2.01
CA GLU A 63 -7.73 6.97 -3.02
C GLU A 63 -7.26 7.43 -4.41
N ILE A 64 -6.96 6.48 -5.29
CA ILE A 64 -6.58 6.74 -6.68
C ILE A 64 -7.41 5.86 -7.61
N SER A 65 -7.76 6.43 -8.76
CA SER A 65 -8.43 5.74 -9.87
C SER A 65 -7.62 5.99 -11.14
N PHE A 66 -7.29 4.93 -11.89
CA PHE A 66 -6.55 5.04 -13.15
C PHE A 66 -6.90 3.91 -14.11
N THR A 67 -6.64 4.12 -15.39
CA THR A 67 -6.63 3.08 -16.43
C THR A 67 -5.19 2.78 -16.80
N ILE A 68 -4.84 1.52 -17.05
CA ILE A 68 -3.53 1.18 -17.59
C ILE A 68 -3.37 1.80 -18.99
N GLY A 69 -2.23 2.45 -19.22
CA GLY A 69 -1.90 3.15 -20.47
C GLY A 69 -2.40 4.60 -20.54
N GLU A 70 -3.20 5.07 -19.58
CA GLU A 70 -3.69 6.44 -19.52
C GLU A 70 -2.95 7.26 -18.45
N GLU A 71 -2.68 8.54 -18.75
CA GLU A 71 -2.14 9.45 -17.74
C GLU A 71 -3.23 9.92 -16.77
N PHE A 72 -2.92 9.94 -15.48
CA PHE A 72 -3.78 10.42 -14.42
C PHE A 72 -3.04 11.40 -13.51
N THR A 73 -3.78 12.13 -12.65
CA THR A 73 -3.19 12.99 -11.62
C THR A 73 -3.41 12.36 -10.25
N GLU A 74 -2.36 12.27 -9.45
CA GLU A 74 -2.43 11.82 -8.06
C GLU A 74 -1.65 12.76 -7.12
N GLU A 75 -1.85 12.59 -5.81
CA GLU A 75 -1.12 13.31 -4.77
C GLU A 75 -0.14 12.34 -4.08
N THR A 76 1.14 12.71 -4.02
CA THR A 76 2.15 11.95 -3.28
C THR A 76 1.92 12.04 -1.77
N VAL A 77 2.53 11.14 -1.01
CA VAL A 77 2.35 11.05 0.47
C VAL A 77 2.65 12.36 1.21
N ASP A 78 3.52 13.20 0.64
CA ASP A 78 3.90 14.52 1.15
C ASP A 78 3.08 15.70 0.59
N GLY A 79 1.98 15.42 -0.11
CA GLY A 79 1.01 16.43 -0.56
C GLY A 79 1.33 17.12 -1.90
N ARG A 80 2.33 16.65 -2.64
CA ARG A 80 2.66 17.21 -3.96
C ARG A 80 1.82 16.56 -5.05
N LYS A 81 1.30 17.36 -5.98
CA LYS A 81 0.57 16.81 -7.14
C LYS A 81 1.55 16.31 -8.19
N CYS A 82 1.31 15.11 -8.70
CA CYS A 82 2.08 14.51 -9.78
C CYS A 82 1.15 13.97 -10.87
N ARG A 83 1.66 13.95 -12.10
CA ARG A 83 1.08 13.25 -13.23
C ARG A 83 1.75 11.87 -13.31
N SER A 84 0.93 10.85 -13.40
CA SER A 84 1.32 9.46 -13.29
C SER A 84 0.82 8.67 -14.49
N LEU A 85 1.60 7.67 -14.90
CA LEU A 85 1.27 6.77 -16.01
C LEU A 85 1.57 5.34 -15.58
N ALA A 86 0.52 4.52 -15.47
CA ALA A 86 0.61 3.12 -15.10
C ALA A 86 0.60 2.22 -16.34
N THR A 87 1.51 1.25 -16.39
CA THR A 87 1.74 0.33 -17.51
C THR A 87 2.01 -1.09 -17.00
N TRP A 88 1.65 -2.11 -17.78
CA TRP A 88 2.12 -3.48 -17.52
C TRP A 88 3.62 -3.58 -17.83
N GLU A 89 4.41 -4.01 -16.85
CA GLU A 89 5.82 -4.39 -17.02
C GLU A 89 5.94 -5.88 -17.31
N THR A 90 5.08 -6.69 -16.69
CA THR A 90 4.89 -8.13 -16.96
C THR A 90 3.41 -8.48 -16.76
N ASP A 91 3.03 -9.71 -17.12
CA ASP A 91 1.69 -10.28 -16.86
C ASP A 91 1.22 -10.23 -15.39
N ASN A 92 2.12 -9.98 -14.43
CA ASN A 92 1.79 -9.90 -13.01
C ASN A 92 2.33 -8.63 -12.31
N LYS A 93 2.90 -7.68 -13.06
CA LYS A 93 3.57 -6.50 -12.52
C LYS A 93 3.13 -5.22 -13.22
N ILE A 94 2.58 -4.29 -12.44
CA ILE A 94 2.28 -2.92 -12.85
C ILE A 94 3.47 -2.04 -12.47
N TYR A 95 3.96 -1.24 -13.41
CA TYR A 95 4.91 -0.15 -13.18
C TYR A 95 4.21 1.18 -13.39
N CYS A 96 4.45 2.16 -12.52
CA CYS A 96 3.89 3.50 -12.63
C CYS A 96 4.97 4.56 -12.46
N SER A 97 5.23 5.33 -13.52
CA SER A 97 6.11 6.51 -13.45
C SER A 97 5.34 7.74 -13.00
N GLN A 98 5.92 8.55 -12.12
CA GLN A 98 5.34 9.77 -11.58
C GLN A 98 6.24 10.97 -11.88
N VAL A 99 5.63 12.09 -12.30
CA VAL A 99 6.30 13.37 -12.56
C VAL A 99 5.56 14.48 -11.84
N LEU A 100 6.27 15.24 -11.00
CA LEU A 100 5.68 16.37 -10.27
C LEU A 100 5.09 17.41 -11.23
N LEU A 101 3.89 17.91 -10.93
CA LEU A 101 3.25 18.98 -11.71
C LEU A 101 3.84 20.36 -11.40
N SER A 102 4.43 20.52 -10.22
CA SER A 102 5.07 21.78 -9.79
C SER A 102 6.32 21.51 -8.95
N GLY A 103 7.31 22.40 -9.11
CA GLY A 103 8.63 22.30 -8.48
C GLY A 103 9.63 21.44 -9.26
N THR A 104 10.86 21.40 -8.76
CA THR A 104 11.95 20.57 -9.30
C THR A 104 12.17 19.37 -8.38
N GLY A 105 12.25 18.17 -8.94
CA GLY A 105 12.52 16.96 -8.17
C GLY A 105 12.88 15.78 -9.08
N PRO A 106 13.39 14.67 -8.51
CA PRO A 106 13.62 13.45 -9.28
C PRO A 106 12.28 12.92 -9.81
N LYS A 107 12.32 12.22 -10.95
CA LYS A 107 11.21 11.34 -11.35
C LYS A 107 11.11 10.24 -10.30
N THR A 108 9.91 9.98 -9.78
CA THR A 108 9.65 8.87 -8.86
C THR A 108 8.86 7.80 -9.56
N TYR A 109 8.84 6.60 -9.00
CA TYR A 109 7.99 5.52 -9.49
C TYR A 109 7.50 4.65 -8.34
N TRP A 110 6.44 3.91 -8.62
CA TRP A 110 6.01 2.77 -7.83
C TRP A 110 5.73 1.57 -8.73
N SER A 111 5.91 0.36 -8.22
CA SER A 111 5.50 -0.87 -8.92
C SER A 111 4.74 -1.81 -8.00
N ARG A 112 3.73 -2.50 -8.53
CA ARG A 112 2.92 -3.50 -7.81
C ARG A 112 3.01 -4.83 -8.52
N GLU A 113 3.57 -5.83 -7.84
CA GLU A 113 3.70 -7.20 -8.34
C GLU A 113 2.83 -8.17 -7.54
N LEU A 114 2.05 -8.99 -8.23
CA LEU A 114 1.25 -10.06 -7.63
C LEU A 114 2.05 -11.37 -7.62
N ARG A 115 2.27 -11.94 -6.43
CA ARG A 115 2.96 -13.22 -6.21
C ARG A 115 2.08 -14.14 -5.38
N GLY A 116 1.15 -14.83 -6.06
CA GLY A 116 0.13 -15.66 -5.40
C GLY A 116 -0.79 -14.80 -4.54
N ASP A 117 -0.86 -15.11 -3.24
CA ASP A 117 -1.63 -14.35 -2.24
C ASP A 117 -0.84 -13.20 -1.60
N GLU A 118 0.33 -12.85 -2.14
CA GLU A 118 1.11 -11.68 -1.74
C GLU A 118 1.12 -10.60 -2.83
N LEU A 119 1.00 -9.35 -2.39
CA LEU A 119 1.16 -8.15 -3.21
C LEU A 119 2.43 -7.43 -2.76
N GLN A 120 3.42 -7.36 -3.63
CA GLN A 120 4.65 -6.60 -3.39
C GLN A 120 4.52 -5.20 -3.98
N LEU A 121 4.73 -4.18 -3.16
CA LEU A 121 4.76 -2.78 -3.55
C LEU A 121 6.19 -2.25 -3.36
N VAL A 122 6.79 -1.75 -4.43
CA VAL A 122 8.08 -1.05 -4.39
C VAL A 122 7.87 0.42 -4.71
N SER A 123 8.54 1.33 -3.99
CA SER A 123 8.57 2.76 -4.33
C SER A 123 9.97 3.35 -4.16
N ASP A 124 10.29 4.31 -5.03
CA ASP A 124 11.62 4.93 -5.11
C ASP A 124 11.73 6.31 -4.46
N LEU A 125 10.73 6.69 -3.66
CA LEU A 125 10.72 7.97 -2.93
C LEU A 125 11.87 8.08 -1.91
N ALA A 126 12.50 6.96 -1.53
CA ALA A 126 13.78 6.93 -0.80
C ALA A 126 14.52 5.58 -0.93
N ARG A 127 15.12 5.30 -2.10
CA ARG A 127 16.04 4.15 -2.32
C ARG A 127 15.44 2.78 -1.95
N HIS A 128 14.54 2.29 -2.79
CA HIS A 128 13.99 0.93 -2.72
C HIS A 128 13.33 0.57 -1.36
N ILE A 129 12.14 1.13 -1.12
CA ILE A 129 11.24 0.62 -0.06
C ILE A 129 10.44 -0.54 -0.63
N LEU A 130 10.52 -1.70 0.02
CA LEU A 130 9.69 -2.87 -0.28
C LEU A 130 8.63 -3.05 0.81
N LEU A 131 7.36 -3.02 0.42
CA LEU A 131 6.21 -3.33 1.28
C LEU A 131 5.56 -4.61 0.76
N ILE A 132 5.44 -5.63 1.61
CA ILE A 132 4.77 -6.89 1.26
C ILE A 132 3.43 -6.93 1.98
N PHE A 133 2.35 -7.11 1.23
CA PHE A 133 1.00 -7.26 1.74
C PHE A 133 0.49 -8.68 1.51
N ALA A 134 -0.21 -9.24 2.48
CA ALA A 134 -0.93 -10.51 2.33
C ALA A 134 -2.42 -10.26 2.04
N LYS A 135 -3.02 -11.10 1.19
CA LYS A 135 -4.45 -11.05 0.87
C LYS A 135 -5.30 -11.42 2.09
N VAL A 136 -6.35 -10.64 2.34
CA VAL A 136 -7.30 -10.86 3.43
C VAL A 136 -8.52 -11.57 2.89
N PHE A 137 -8.66 -12.85 3.24
CA PHE A 137 -9.87 -13.61 2.99
C PHE A 137 -10.90 -13.33 4.07
N TYR A 138 -11.91 -12.52 3.75
CA TYR A 138 -13.13 -12.45 4.56
C TYR A 138 -13.93 -13.72 4.33
N ARG A 139 -13.77 -14.69 5.24
CA ARG A 139 -14.63 -15.89 5.27
C ARG A 139 -16.06 -15.44 5.54
N THR A 140 -16.91 -15.55 4.52
CA THR A 140 -18.37 -15.37 4.65
C THR A 140 -18.91 -16.52 5.50
N SER A 141 -19.01 -16.30 6.81
CA SER A 141 -19.62 -17.27 7.72
C SER A 141 -21.13 -17.38 7.46
N SER A 142 -21.50 -18.35 6.63
CA SER A 142 -22.74 -19.08 6.83
C SER A 142 -22.40 -20.43 7.45
N PHE A 143 -23.22 -20.83 8.41
CA PHE A 143 -23.14 -22.03 9.26
C PHE A 143 -22.06 -22.09 10.35
N TYR A 144 -22.60 -22.25 11.56
CA TYR A 144 -21.93 -22.68 12.79
C TYR A 144 -21.26 -24.04 12.59
N ILE A 145 -20.07 -24.24 13.17
CA ILE A 145 -19.79 -25.37 14.07
C ILE A 145 -18.52 -25.08 14.88
N LEU A 146 -18.60 -25.43 16.15
CA LEU A 146 -17.62 -25.32 17.22
C LEU A 146 -16.31 -26.08 16.90
N PHE A 147 -15.16 -25.41 16.99
CA PHE A 147 -13.91 -26.05 17.45
C PHE A 147 -13.03 -25.06 18.22
N VAL A 148 -12.78 -25.41 19.48
CA VAL A 148 -11.94 -24.68 20.44
C VAL A 148 -10.59 -25.39 20.53
N PHE A 149 -9.47 -24.65 20.38
CA PHE A 149 -8.11 -24.91 20.90
C PHE A 149 -7.21 -23.80 20.29
N VAL A 150 -6.98 -22.63 20.90
CA VAL A 150 -6.23 -22.30 22.14
C VAL A 150 -4.69 -22.43 22.02
N ASN A 151 -4.04 -21.29 21.74
CA ASN A 151 -2.80 -20.76 22.35
C ASN A 151 -2.67 -19.31 21.81
N VAL A 152 -2.91 -18.20 22.53
CA VAL A 152 -2.35 -17.69 23.80
C VAL A 152 -0.85 -17.39 23.66
N GLN A 153 -0.29 -16.23 24.06
CA GLN A 153 -0.82 -14.96 24.57
C GLN A 153 -1.15 -13.97 23.40
N ILE A 154 -1.43 -12.65 23.52
CA ILE A 154 -1.64 -11.71 24.65
C ILE A 154 -2.80 -10.74 24.26
N ILE A 155 -3.90 -10.70 25.02
CA ILE A 155 -4.32 -9.71 26.04
C ILE A 155 -4.56 -8.26 25.54
N ARG A 156 -5.86 -7.90 25.56
CA ARG A 156 -6.39 -6.53 25.63
C ARG A 156 -6.38 -6.02 27.08
N CYS A 157 -6.04 -4.75 27.28
CA CYS A 157 -6.33 -3.88 28.45
C CYS A 157 -5.73 -2.50 28.11
N PHE A 158 -6.30 -1.32 28.37
CA PHE A 158 -7.58 -0.82 28.93
C PHE A 158 -8.20 0.15 27.87
N ILE A 159 -9.34 0.85 27.98
CA ILE A 159 -9.87 1.68 29.07
C ILE A 159 -11.41 1.55 29.15
N GLN A 160 -11.82 1.63 30.41
CA GLN A 160 -13.13 1.88 31.05
C GLN A 160 -14.09 2.83 30.32
#